data_AF-A0AAN4YWN1-F1
#
_entry.id   AF-A0AAN4YWN1-F1
#
_cell.length_a   1.000
_cell.length_b   1.000
_cell.length_c   1.000
_cell.angle_alpha   90.00
_cell.angle_beta   90.00
_cell.angle_gamma   90.00
#
_symmetry.space_group_name_H-M   'P 1'
#
loop_
_entity.id
_entity.type
_entity.pdbx_description
1 polymer ?
#
loop_
_entity_poly.entity_id
_entity_poly.type
_entity_poly.pdbx_seq_one_letter_code
_entity_poly.pdbx_strand_id
1 'polypeptide(L)'
;MAGEGYGVLAGASTVTYPSISDVFGNETDSIVASLRSQLSDYAAATVKVSNGHMKQEDLERLYQLQFDLIVKDKVPIAEILFHPGGGNAVSSEFWGLLPFARGNIHISSNDPTAPAAINPNYFMFEWDGKSQAGIAKYIRKILRSAPLNKLIAKETKPGLSEIPATAADEKWVEWLKANCKLNPFLASMVSLT
;
A
#
# COMPACT_ATOMS: atom_id res chain seq x y z
N MET A 1 -10.02 5.57 -3.44
CA MET A 1 -10.80 5.42 -4.69
C MET A 1 -12.24 5.81 -4.42
N ALA A 2 -13.05 6.07 -5.45
CA ALA A 2 -14.45 6.43 -5.27
C ALA A 2 -15.31 5.95 -6.44
N GLY A 3 -16.61 5.79 -6.18
CA GLY A 3 -17.62 5.51 -7.18
C GLY A 3 -18.92 6.26 -6.90
N GLU A 4 -19.82 6.22 -7.86
CA GLU A 4 -21.20 6.71 -7.72
C GLU A 4 -22.19 5.60 -8.04
N GLY A 5 -23.31 5.58 -7.33
CA GLY A 5 -24.40 4.65 -7.52
C GLY A 5 -25.51 5.19 -8.42
N TYR A 6 -26.39 4.27 -8.86
CA TYR A 6 -27.62 4.61 -9.58
C TYR A 6 -28.64 5.37 -8.71
N GLY A 7 -28.49 5.29 -7.38
CA GLY A 7 -29.32 5.99 -6.40
C GLY A 7 -28.54 6.28 -5.12
N VAL A 8 -29.24 6.70 -4.07
CA VAL A 8 -28.62 6.99 -2.77
C VAL A 8 -27.95 5.74 -2.22
N LEU A 9 -26.68 5.87 -1.85
CA LEU A 9 -25.91 4.82 -1.20
C LEU A 9 -25.87 5.11 0.29
N ALA A 10 -26.67 4.35 1.05
CA ALA A 10 -26.70 4.40 2.52
C ALA A 10 -26.18 3.07 3.08
N GLY A 11 -25.61 3.11 4.29
CA GLY A 11 -25.06 1.93 4.94
C GLY A 11 -24.03 2.27 6.02
N ALA A 12 -23.52 1.25 6.69
CA ALA A 12 -22.41 1.40 7.62
C ALA A 12 -21.07 1.40 6.87
N SER A 13 -20.06 2.01 7.47
CA SER A 13 -18.68 1.86 7.04
C SER A 13 -18.21 0.42 7.28
N THR A 14 -17.44 -0.13 6.35
CA THR A 14 -16.90 -1.50 6.43
C THR A 14 -15.39 -1.48 6.25
N VAL A 15 -14.70 -2.37 6.96
CA VAL A 15 -13.25 -2.57 6.83
C VAL A 15 -13.01 -3.98 6.30
N THR A 16 -12.06 -4.11 5.39
CA THR A 16 -11.63 -5.41 4.86
C THR A 16 -10.11 -5.52 4.89
N TYR A 17 -9.61 -6.73 5.11
CA TYR A 17 -8.21 -7.05 5.35
C TYR A 17 -7.73 -8.15 4.40
N PRO A 18 -7.57 -7.87 3.09
CA PRO A 18 -7.21 -8.90 2.11
C PRO A 18 -5.75 -9.35 2.26
N SER A 19 -5.54 -10.65 2.06
CA SER A 19 -4.22 -11.26 1.95
C SER A 19 -3.61 -11.06 0.55
N ILE A 20 -2.35 -11.44 0.37
CA ILE A 20 -1.69 -11.40 -0.95
C ILE A 20 -2.43 -12.23 -2.01
N SER A 21 -3.04 -13.35 -1.62
CA SER A 21 -3.82 -14.20 -2.52
C SER A 21 -5.14 -13.56 -2.94
N ASP A 22 -5.77 -12.78 -2.07
CA ASP A 22 -7.01 -12.08 -2.39
C ASP A 22 -6.77 -10.96 -3.41
N VAL A 23 -5.67 -10.22 -3.22
CA VAL A 23 -5.30 -9.07 -4.06
C VAL A 23 -4.83 -9.52 -5.45
N PHE A 24 -3.92 -10.49 -5.52
CA PHE A 24 -3.26 -10.88 -6.79
C PHE A 24 -3.84 -12.13 -7.46
N GLY A 25 -4.63 -12.94 -6.75
CA GLY A 25 -5.26 -14.14 -7.30
C GLY A 25 -4.26 -15.08 -7.99
N ASN A 26 -4.43 -15.29 -9.29
CA ASN A 26 -3.58 -16.21 -10.07
C ASN A 26 -2.15 -15.71 -10.27
N GLU A 27 -1.89 -14.41 -10.04
CA GLU A 27 -0.55 -13.82 -10.17
C GLU A 27 0.25 -13.92 -8.87
N THR A 28 -0.32 -14.45 -7.77
CA THR A 28 0.35 -14.48 -6.47
C THR A 28 1.71 -15.17 -6.52
N ASP A 29 1.84 -16.32 -7.20
CA ASP A 29 3.11 -17.06 -7.23
C ASP A 29 4.23 -16.29 -7.95
N SER A 30 3.90 -15.60 -9.04
CA SER A 30 4.89 -14.79 -9.78
C SER A 30 5.31 -13.55 -8.98
N ILE A 31 4.35 -12.91 -8.29
CA ILE A 31 4.62 -11.79 -7.39
C ILE A 31 5.50 -12.22 -6.22
N VAL A 32 5.22 -13.36 -5.61
CA VAL A 32 5.99 -13.92 -4.49
C VAL A 32 7.41 -14.26 -4.93
N ALA A 33 7.59 -14.87 -6.10
CA ALA A 33 8.90 -15.18 -6.65
C ALA A 33 9.72 -13.90 -6.91
N SER A 34 9.09 -12.89 -7.53
CA SER A 34 9.71 -11.58 -7.78
C SER A 34 10.14 -10.91 -6.47
N LEU A 35 9.24 -10.82 -5.48
CA LEU A 35 9.53 -10.21 -4.19
C LEU A 35 10.69 -10.91 -3.48
N ARG A 36 10.69 -12.25 -3.46
CA ARG A 36 11.77 -13.05 -2.84
C ARG A 36 13.13 -12.71 -3.45
N SER A 37 13.20 -12.57 -4.77
CA SER A 37 14.46 -12.28 -5.46
C SER A 37 15.05 -10.90 -5.13
N GLN A 38 14.21 -9.96 -4.68
CA GLN A 38 14.61 -8.58 -4.42
C GLN A 38 14.99 -8.28 -2.96
N LEU A 39 14.76 -9.21 -2.02
CA LEU A 39 14.96 -8.94 -0.58
C LEU A 39 16.41 -8.56 -0.24
N SER A 40 17.41 -9.18 -0.87
CA SER A 40 18.82 -8.86 -0.64
C SER A 40 19.16 -7.45 -1.15
N ASP A 41 18.65 -7.07 -2.32
CA ASP A 41 18.83 -5.71 -2.86
C ASP A 41 18.15 -4.66 -1.97
N TYR A 42 16.97 -4.96 -1.42
CA TYR A 42 16.27 -4.09 -0.48
C TYR A 42 17.08 -3.89 0.80
N ALA A 43 17.69 -4.97 1.32
CA ALA A 43 18.57 -4.89 2.48
C ALA A 43 19.78 -4.00 2.19
N ALA A 44 20.49 -4.24 1.08
CA ALA A 44 21.65 -3.46 0.69
C ALA A 44 21.32 -1.96 0.47
N ALA A 45 20.15 -1.65 -0.11
CA ALA A 45 19.70 -0.28 -0.26
C ALA A 45 19.38 0.39 1.10
N THR A 46 18.82 -0.36 2.05
CA THR A 46 18.49 0.14 3.38
C THR A 46 19.71 0.39 4.25
N VAL A 47 20.78 -0.41 4.09
CA VAL A 47 22.08 -0.11 4.72
C VAL A 47 22.51 1.32 4.41
N LYS A 48 22.37 1.75 3.14
CA LYS A 48 22.72 3.11 2.70
C LYS A 48 21.84 4.16 3.36
N VAL A 49 20.52 3.93 3.46
CA VAL A 49 19.58 4.83 4.15
C VAL A 49 19.94 5.01 5.64
N SER A 50 20.41 3.94 6.27
CA SER A 50 20.81 3.96 7.67
C SER A 50 22.25 4.44 7.89
N ASN A 51 22.96 4.92 6.87
CA ASN A 51 24.39 5.26 6.93
C ASN A 51 25.27 4.13 7.50
N GLY A 52 24.91 2.86 7.25
CA GLY A 52 25.63 1.69 7.74
C GLY A 52 25.33 1.32 9.19
N HIS A 53 24.42 2.01 9.89
CA HIS A 53 24.03 1.68 11.26
C HIS A 53 23.24 0.38 11.36
N MET A 54 22.44 0.06 10.33
CA MET A 54 21.81 -1.26 10.21
C MET A 54 22.70 -2.17 9.36
N LYS A 55 23.09 -3.33 9.91
CA LYS A 55 23.89 -4.32 9.21
C LYS A 55 23.04 -5.04 8.15
N GLN A 56 23.66 -5.38 7.03
CA GLN A 56 22.98 -6.08 5.94
C GLN A 56 22.39 -7.43 6.38
N GLU A 57 23.17 -8.24 7.11
CA GLU A 57 22.71 -9.56 7.59
C GLU A 57 21.45 -9.47 8.46
N ASP A 58 21.38 -8.44 9.31
CA ASP A 58 20.21 -8.22 10.18
C ASP A 58 19.00 -7.74 9.35
N LEU A 59 19.23 -6.86 8.38
CA LEU A 59 18.19 -6.40 7.45
C LEU A 59 17.63 -7.55 6.59
N GLU A 60 18.49 -8.42 6.08
CA GLU A 60 18.07 -9.60 5.32
C GLU A 60 17.20 -10.54 6.18
N ARG A 61 17.58 -10.77 7.44
CA ARG A 61 16.77 -11.55 8.39
C ARG A 61 15.42 -10.88 8.66
N LEU A 62 15.40 -9.57 8.93
CA LEU A 62 14.17 -8.82 9.17
C LEU A 62 13.23 -8.85 7.96
N TYR A 63 13.77 -8.67 6.76
CA TYR A 63 12.99 -8.73 5.53
C TYR A 63 12.52 -10.14 5.20
N GLN A 64 13.30 -11.18 5.50
CA GLN A 64 12.83 -12.55 5.38
C GLN A 64 11.67 -12.86 6.34
N LEU A 65 11.70 -12.34 7.58
CA LEU A 65 10.58 -12.49 8.52
C LEU A 65 9.31 -11.81 8.00
N GLN A 66 9.41 -10.57 7.52
CA GLN A 66 8.28 -9.85 6.93
C GLN A 66 7.73 -10.58 5.69
N PHE A 67 8.62 -11.09 4.84
CA PHE A 67 8.23 -11.91 3.69
C PHE A 67 7.47 -13.17 4.12
N ASP A 68 7.97 -13.87 5.15
CA ASP A 68 7.34 -15.09 5.65
C ASP A 68 5.94 -14.81 6.22
N LEU A 69 5.75 -13.71 6.95
CA LEU A 69 4.42 -13.27 7.40
C LEU A 69 3.45 -13.07 6.23
N ILE A 70 3.89 -12.37 5.18
CA ILE A 70 3.07 -12.07 4.00
C ILE A 70 2.68 -13.37 3.26
N VAL A 71 3.65 -14.27 3.06
CA VAL A 71 3.52 -15.37 2.12
C VAL A 71 3.13 -16.69 2.79
N LYS A 72 3.77 -17.04 3.91
CA LYS A 72 3.52 -18.30 4.62
C LYS A 72 2.33 -18.19 5.54
N ASP A 73 2.33 -17.16 6.39
CA ASP A 73 1.28 -16.96 7.40
C ASP A 73 0.04 -16.25 6.83
N LYS A 74 0.15 -15.72 5.59
CA LYS A 74 -0.92 -15.06 4.84
C LYS A 74 -1.59 -13.95 5.64
N VAL A 75 -0.81 -13.19 6.40
CA VAL A 75 -1.34 -12.01 7.10
C VAL A 75 -1.90 -11.02 6.08
N PRO A 76 -2.88 -10.18 6.47
CA PRO A 76 -3.39 -9.14 5.60
C PRO A 76 -2.28 -8.22 5.10
N ILE A 77 -2.28 -7.94 3.79
CA ILE A 77 -1.34 -7.00 3.18
C ILE A 77 -1.94 -5.62 2.98
N ALA A 78 -3.26 -5.47 3.18
CA ALA A 78 -3.96 -4.21 3.04
C ALA A 78 -5.02 -4.03 4.12
N GLU A 79 -5.32 -2.78 4.41
CA GLU A 79 -6.60 -2.38 4.99
C GLU A 79 -7.34 -1.57 3.93
N ILE A 80 -8.63 -1.87 3.75
CA ILE A 80 -9.51 -1.16 2.83
C ILE A 80 -10.79 -0.78 3.58
N LEU A 81 -11.00 0.51 3.72
CA LEU A 81 -12.23 1.10 4.22
C LEU A 81 -13.16 1.37 3.05
N PHE A 82 -14.44 1.05 3.22
CA PHE A 82 -15.53 1.53 2.37
C PHE A 82 -16.56 2.24 3.23
N HIS A 83 -17.05 3.37 2.76
CA HIS A 83 -18.10 4.11 3.46
C HIS A 83 -18.94 4.94 2.48
N PRO A 84 -20.21 5.24 2.83
CA PRO A 84 -20.97 6.24 2.09
C PRO A 84 -20.23 7.58 2.04
N GLY A 85 -20.16 8.16 0.84
CA GLY A 85 -19.61 9.50 0.60
C GLY A 85 -20.67 10.62 0.70
N GLY A 86 -21.93 10.26 0.98
CA GLY A 86 -23.09 11.15 0.92
C GLY A 86 -23.80 11.10 -0.44
N GLY A 87 -25.13 11.18 -0.44
CA GLY A 87 -25.93 11.06 -1.66
C GLY A 87 -25.74 9.69 -2.34
N ASN A 88 -25.33 9.70 -3.60
CA ASN A 88 -25.03 8.48 -4.36
C ASN A 88 -23.54 8.11 -4.36
N ALA A 89 -22.69 8.79 -3.59
CA ALA A 89 -21.26 8.53 -3.58
C ALA A 89 -20.89 7.37 -2.65
N VAL A 90 -19.89 6.57 -3.06
CA VAL A 90 -19.16 5.64 -2.20
C VAL A 90 -17.69 5.99 -2.25
N SER A 91 -17.05 6.01 -1.09
CA SER A 91 -15.63 6.30 -0.93
C SER A 91 -14.91 5.09 -0.38
N SER A 92 -13.66 4.94 -0.82
CA SER A 92 -12.74 3.96 -0.28
C SER A 92 -11.37 4.55 -0.01
N GLU A 93 -10.89 4.31 1.21
CA GLU A 93 -9.55 4.61 1.67
C GLU A 93 -8.80 3.29 1.86
N PHE A 94 -7.53 3.24 1.49
CA PHE A 94 -6.77 2.00 1.54
C PHE A 94 -5.28 2.24 1.64
N TRP A 95 -4.59 1.29 2.24
CA TRP A 95 -3.14 1.29 2.34
C TRP A 95 -2.59 -0.14 2.44
N GLY A 96 -1.39 -0.33 1.90
CA GLY A 96 -0.56 -1.49 2.17
C GLY A 96 -0.07 -1.49 3.61
N LEU A 97 -0.17 -2.63 4.29
CA LEU A 97 0.16 -2.77 5.71
C LEU A 97 1.64 -3.05 5.96
N LEU A 98 2.32 -3.68 5.00
CA LEU A 98 3.68 -4.19 5.16
C LEU A 98 4.59 -3.73 4.01
N PRO A 99 4.82 -2.41 3.84
CA PRO A 99 5.88 -1.93 2.95
C PRO A 99 7.26 -2.34 3.48
N PHE A 100 8.22 -2.53 2.59
CA PHE A 100 9.61 -2.84 2.96
C PHE A 100 10.47 -1.59 3.13
N ALA A 101 10.04 -0.45 2.58
CA ALA A 101 10.75 0.82 2.73
C ALA A 101 11.00 1.14 4.21
N ARG A 102 12.24 1.54 4.49
CA ARG A 102 12.64 2.09 5.79
C ARG A 102 13.17 3.50 5.59
N GLY A 103 12.80 4.37 6.52
CA GLY A 103 13.20 5.76 6.55
C GLY A 103 14.10 6.09 7.73
N ASN A 104 14.29 7.39 7.96
CA ASN A 104 14.96 7.92 9.14
C ASN A 104 14.35 9.26 9.57
N ILE A 105 14.67 9.64 10.81
CA ILE A 105 14.44 10.98 11.35
C ILE A 105 15.69 11.42 12.07
N HIS A 106 16.09 12.66 11.88
CA HIS A 106 17.19 13.25 12.63
C HIS A 106 16.88 14.71 12.99
N ILE A 107 17.44 15.18 14.10
CA ILE A 107 17.43 16.61 14.44
C ILE A 107 18.10 17.39 13.30
N SER A 108 17.53 18.54 12.94
CA SER A 108 18.11 19.45 11.94
C SER A 108 19.08 20.46 12.56
N SER A 109 18.97 20.68 13.87
CA SER A 109 19.83 21.53 14.67
C SER A 109 19.79 21.10 16.15
N ASN A 110 20.48 21.84 17.03
CA ASN A 110 20.40 21.67 18.47
C ASN A 110 19.25 22.47 19.13
N ASP A 111 18.47 23.23 18.35
CA ASP A 111 17.27 23.90 18.84
C ASP A 111 16.14 22.87 18.95
N PRO A 112 15.62 22.60 20.16
CA PRO A 112 14.57 21.60 20.35
C PRO A 112 13.23 21.97 19.70
N THR A 113 13.06 23.21 19.24
CA THR A 113 11.85 23.68 18.53
C THR A 113 11.97 23.60 17.02
N ALA A 114 13.18 23.37 16.48
CA ALA A 114 13.39 23.24 15.05
C ALA A 114 12.76 21.94 14.51
N PRO A 115 12.10 21.97 13.35
CA PRO A 115 11.52 20.78 12.75
C PRO A 115 12.62 19.78 12.40
N ALA A 116 12.40 18.50 12.73
CA ALA A 116 13.30 17.42 12.37
C ALA A 116 13.33 17.18 10.84
N ALA A 117 14.44 16.64 10.35
CA ALA A 117 14.51 16.09 9.00
C ALA A 117 13.85 14.70 8.99
N ILE A 118 12.66 14.59 8.40
CA ILE A 118 11.87 13.35 8.35
C ILE A 118 11.89 12.80 6.93
N ASN A 119 12.43 11.60 6.75
CA ASN A 119 12.41 10.92 5.46
C ASN A 119 11.96 9.46 5.60
N PRO A 120 10.66 9.17 5.40
CA PRO A 120 10.13 7.80 5.46
C PRO A 120 10.49 6.92 4.26
N ASN A 121 11.02 7.48 3.17
CA ASN A 121 11.32 6.77 1.92
C ASN A 121 10.12 6.04 1.29
N TYR A 122 8.94 6.66 1.25
CA TYR A 122 7.76 6.05 0.62
C TYR A 122 8.03 5.65 -0.84
N PHE A 123 7.53 4.47 -1.21
CA PHE A 123 7.70 3.89 -2.55
C PHE A 123 9.16 3.65 -2.96
N MET A 124 10.07 3.49 -1.98
CA MET A 124 11.48 3.19 -2.25
C MET A 124 11.68 1.84 -2.94
N PHE A 125 10.86 0.85 -2.59
CA PHE A 125 10.94 -0.50 -3.16
C PHE A 125 9.77 -0.82 -4.09
N GLU A 126 10.02 -1.69 -5.07
CA GLU A 126 9.03 -2.06 -6.08
C GLU A 126 7.76 -2.61 -5.42
N TRP A 127 7.91 -3.50 -4.42
CA TRP A 127 6.79 -4.06 -3.67
C TRP A 127 5.84 -2.99 -3.11
N ASP A 128 6.37 -1.89 -2.59
CA ASP A 128 5.57 -0.85 -1.93
C ASP A 128 4.61 -0.19 -2.94
N GLY A 129 5.08 0.02 -4.17
CA GLY A 129 4.23 0.50 -5.26
C GLY A 129 3.32 -0.58 -5.81
N LYS A 130 3.86 -1.78 -6.05
CA LYS A 130 3.15 -2.89 -6.69
C LYS A 130 1.99 -3.41 -5.85
N SER A 131 2.20 -3.57 -4.54
CA SER A 131 1.14 -3.94 -3.59
C SER A 131 0.04 -2.87 -3.58
N GLN A 132 0.38 -1.59 -3.50
CA GLN A 132 -0.59 -0.50 -3.50
C GLN A 132 -1.39 -0.43 -4.82
N ALA A 133 -0.73 -0.65 -5.96
CA ALA A 133 -1.38 -0.75 -7.27
C ALA A 133 -2.31 -1.97 -7.36
N GLY A 134 -1.87 -3.13 -6.87
CA GLY A 134 -2.67 -4.34 -6.77
C GLY A 134 -3.93 -4.13 -5.93
N ILE A 135 -3.80 -3.48 -4.77
CA ILE A 135 -4.93 -3.13 -3.89
C ILE A 135 -5.91 -2.20 -4.62
N ALA A 136 -5.43 -1.18 -5.33
CA ALA A 136 -6.28 -0.28 -6.10
C ALA A 136 -7.05 -1.02 -7.23
N LYS A 137 -6.37 -1.92 -7.95
CA LYS A 137 -7.00 -2.80 -8.95
C LYS A 137 -8.04 -3.73 -8.32
N TYR A 138 -7.76 -4.25 -7.13
CA TYR A 138 -8.67 -5.09 -6.36
C TYR A 138 -9.94 -4.33 -5.93
N ILE A 139 -9.81 -3.08 -5.44
CA ILE A 139 -10.95 -2.21 -5.13
C ILE A 139 -11.80 -1.93 -6.37
N ARG A 140 -11.15 -1.62 -7.50
CA ARG A 140 -11.83 -1.45 -8.79
C ARG A 140 -12.61 -2.70 -9.21
N LYS A 141 -12.07 -3.90 -8.94
CA LYS A 141 -12.76 -5.18 -9.17
C LYS A 141 -13.96 -5.34 -8.23
N ILE A 142 -13.83 -5.01 -6.94
CA ILE A 142 -14.92 -5.05 -5.96
C ILE A 142 -16.10 -4.18 -6.42
N LEU A 143 -15.84 -2.93 -6.81
CA LEU A 143 -16.87 -1.99 -7.27
C LEU A 143 -17.66 -2.50 -8.49
N ARG A 144 -17.07 -3.42 -9.28
CA ARG A 144 -17.70 -4.05 -10.46
C ARG A 144 -18.20 -5.47 -10.24
N SER A 145 -18.04 -6.02 -9.04
CA SER A 145 -18.44 -7.39 -8.70
C SER A 145 -19.86 -7.43 -8.14
N ALA A 146 -20.59 -8.51 -8.40
CA ALA A 146 -21.90 -8.73 -7.80
C ALA A 146 -21.77 -9.03 -6.29
N PRO A 147 -22.75 -8.62 -5.45
CA PRO A 147 -23.96 -7.88 -5.80
C PRO A 147 -23.75 -6.35 -5.89
N LEU A 148 -22.57 -5.83 -5.54
CA LEU A 148 -22.31 -4.40 -5.42
C LEU A 148 -22.46 -3.65 -6.76
N ASN A 149 -22.11 -4.29 -7.88
CA ASN A 149 -22.26 -3.73 -9.21
C ASN A 149 -23.71 -3.39 -9.63
N LYS A 150 -24.71 -3.92 -8.92
CA LYS A 150 -26.11 -3.53 -9.11
C LYS A 150 -26.42 -2.14 -8.53
N LEU A 151 -25.59 -1.70 -7.58
CA LEU A 151 -25.72 -0.40 -6.91
C LEU A 151 -24.81 0.65 -7.53
N ILE A 152 -23.61 0.26 -7.94
CA ILE A 152 -22.57 1.15 -8.47
C ILE A 152 -22.75 1.36 -9.98
N ALA A 153 -22.97 2.61 -10.38
CA ALA A 153 -23.09 2.98 -11.78
C ALA A 153 -21.72 3.13 -12.45
N LYS A 154 -20.77 3.80 -11.79
CA LYS A 154 -19.40 3.98 -12.31
C LYS A 154 -18.39 4.28 -11.22
N GLU A 155 -17.12 4.05 -11.54
CA GLU A 155 -15.99 4.55 -10.76
C GLU A 155 -15.75 6.03 -11.11
N THR A 156 -15.60 6.86 -10.08
CA THR A 156 -15.38 8.32 -10.21
C THR A 156 -13.97 8.75 -9.85
N LYS A 157 -13.22 7.95 -9.06
CA LYS A 157 -11.81 8.22 -8.73
C LYS A 157 -10.97 6.94 -8.66
N PRO A 158 -9.89 6.81 -9.48
CA PRO A 158 -9.47 7.74 -10.54
C PRO A 158 -10.46 7.84 -11.71
N GLY A 159 -11.31 6.83 -11.90
CA GLY A 159 -12.18 6.74 -13.07
C GLY A 159 -11.45 6.13 -14.27
N LEU A 160 -12.24 5.67 -15.25
CA LEU A 160 -11.71 4.96 -16.43
C LEU A 160 -11.07 5.87 -17.47
N SER A 161 -11.37 7.17 -17.43
CA SER A 161 -10.74 8.18 -18.31
C SER A 161 -9.30 8.46 -17.90
N GLU A 162 -9.01 8.50 -16.60
CA GLU A 162 -7.67 8.75 -16.06
C GLU A 162 -6.81 7.48 -16.07
N ILE A 163 -7.39 6.37 -15.61
CA ILE A 163 -6.74 5.06 -15.65
C ILE A 163 -7.65 4.07 -16.37
N PRO A 164 -7.35 3.72 -17.65
CA PRO A 164 -8.13 2.74 -18.41
C PRO A 164 -8.22 1.36 -17.74
N ALA A 165 -9.21 0.56 -18.15
CA ALA A 165 -9.42 -0.78 -17.58
C ALA A 165 -8.22 -1.73 -17.79
N THR A 166 -7.47 -1.54 -18.89
CA THR A 166 -6.30 -2.33 -19.28
C THR A 166 -4.96 -1.69 -18.90
N ALA A 167 -4.98 -0.67 -18.03
CA ALA A 167 -3.76 0.04 -17.64
C ALA A 167 -2.77 -0.88 -16.90
N ALA A 168 -1.50 -0.74 -17.27
CA ALA A 168 -0.38 -1.41 -16.62
C ALA A 168 -0.16 -0.91 -15.18
N ASP A 169 0.62 -1.66 -14.38
CA ASP A 169 0.89 -1.34 -12.96
C ASP A 169 1.57 0.03 -12.81
N GLU A 170 2.45 0.40 -13.74
CA GLU A 170 3.22 1.63 -13.69
C GLU A 170 2.30 2.86 -13.67
N LYS A 171 1.23 2.86 -14.48
CA LYS A 171 0.26 3.96 -14.51
C LYS A 171 -0.50 4.10 -13.19
N TRP A 172 -0.78 2.97 -12.52
CA TRP A 172 -1.37 2.99 -11.18
C TRP A 172 -0.39 3.55 -10.15
N VAL A 173 0.86 3.10 -10.17
CA VAL A 173 1.89 3.57 -9.24
C VAL A 173 2.14 5.07 -9.41
N GLU A 174 2.20 5.58 -10.64
CA GLU A 174 2.32 7.01 -10.92
C GLU A 174 1.16 7.81 -10.31
N TRP A 175 -0.08 7.39 -10.57
CA TRP A 175 -1.25 8.05 -10.03
C TRP A 175 -1.28 7.99 -8.50
N LEU A 176 -0.91 6.85 -7.92
CA LEU A 176 -0.80 6.66 -6.47
C LEU A 176 0.26 7.59 -5.87
N LYS A 177 1.46 7.68 -6.46
CA LYS A 177 2.50 8.61 -5.99
C LYS A 177 2.04 10.06 -6.02
N ALA A 178 1.26 10.46 -7.03
CA ALA A 178 0.73 11.82 -7.15
C ALA A 178 -0.43 12.13 -6.17
N ASN A 179 -1.12 11.11 -5.66
CA ASN A 179 -2.36 11.26 -4.87
C ASN A 179 -2.29 10.66 -3.46
N CYS A 180 -1.20 9.98 -3.12
CA CYS A 180 -0.99 9.39 -1.81
C CYS A 180 -0.83 10.50 -0.77
N LYS A 181 -1.45 10.31 0.39
CA LYS A 181 -1.21 11.12 1.58
C LYS A 181 -0.49 10.25 2.61
N LEU A 182 0.27 10.89 3.50
CA LEU A 182 0.89 10.23 4.63
C LEU A 182 -0.18 9.47 5.43
N ASN A 183 -0.03 8.16 5.59
CA ASN A 183 -0.75 7.43 6.62
C ASN A 183 -0.05 7.71 7.95
N PRO A 184 -0.72 8.17 9.03
CA PRO A 184 -0.03 8.59 10.26
C PRO A 184 0.60 7.44 11.07
N PHE A 185 0.71 6.22 10.54
CA PHE A 185 1.34 5.07 11.19
C PHE A 185 2.84 4.98 10.89
N LEU A 186 3.63 5.94 11.37
CA LEU A 186 5.09 5.79 11.43
C LEU A 186 5.46 4.99 12.69
N ALA A 187 6.20 3.90 12.52
CA ALA A 187 6.59 3.00 13.61
C ALA A 187 8.10 2.73 13.65
N SER A 188 8.58 2.20 14.77
CA SER A 188 9.94 1.65 14.95
C SER A 188 11.11 2.66 14.84
N MET A 189 10.86 3.93 15.16
CA MET A 189 11.91 4.97 15.23
C MET A 189 12.93 4.69 16.35
N VAL A 190 12.49 3.95 17.38
CA VAL A 190 13.32 3.27 18.38
C VAL A 190 12.81 1.84 18.42
N SER A 191 13.64 0.88 17.98
CA SER A 191 13.27 -0.53 17.96
C SER A 191 13.75 -1.22 19.22
N LEU A 192 12.96 -2.15 19.76
CA LEU A 192 13.35 -3.01 20.88
C LEU A 192 14.43 -3.98 20.37
N THR A 193 15.64 -3.86 20.90
CA THR A 193 16.79 -4.75 20.66
C THR A 193 16.86 -5.84 21.71
#